data_AF-A0A547EJ78-F1
#
_entry.id   AF-A0A547EJ78-F1
#
_cell.length_a   1.000
_cell.length_b   1.000
_cell.length_c   1.000
_cell.angle_alpha   90.00
_cell.angle_beta   90.00
_cell.angle_gamma   90.00
#
_symmetry.space_group_name_H-M   'P 1'
#
loop_
_entity.id
_entity.type
_entity.pdbx_description
1 polymer ?
#
loop_
_entity_poly.entity_id
_entity_poly.type
_entity_poly.pdbx_seq_one_letter_code
_entity_poly.pdbx_strand_id
1 'polypeptide(L)'
;MSENSLKTHYSAKELAELSLACLPKTKQGVLYQAKKQGWTTHKKVGVGGEILEFALSNLPQEIQTEIRSRFMSAVVEAKPKKLPAVRAEVDVGNLTTKQREIADARMALVAYVLELEGSMSRIKAITYLCNLAKQGEMPPHLVELVAVANAKKTAKRTIVPIFSPIMPDFPLDSRD
;
A
#
# COMPACT_ATOMS: atom_id res chain seq x y z
N MET A 1 -0.33 -21.59 9.68
CA MET A 1 0.22 -20.22 9.60
C MET A 1 -0.25 -19.63 8.28
N SER A 2 -1.43 -19.01 8.28
CA SER A 2 -2.01 -18.45 7.06
C SER A 2 -1.29 -17.14 6.73
N GLU A 3 -0.84 -16.99 5.48
CA GLU A 3 -0.25 -15.74 4.99
C GLU A 3 -1.29 -14.61 5.08
N ASN A 4 -1.06 -13.63 5.95
CA ASN A 4 -1.92 -12.47 6.13
C ASN A 4 -1.63 -11.40 5.05
N SER A 5 -1.93 -11.73 3.79
CA SER A 5 -2.00 -10.74 2.71
C SER A 5 -3.41 -10.14 2.61
N LEU A 6 -3.50 -8.86 2.23
CA LEU A 6 -4.79 -8.21 1.97
C LEU A 6 -5.40 -8.84 0.71
N LYS A 7 -6.55 -9.51 0.86
CA LYS A 7 -7.26 -10.19 -0.23
C LYS A 7 -8.41 -9.33 -0.73
N THR A 8 -8.79 -9.53 -1.98
CA THR A 8 -10.00 -8.91 -2.56
C THR A 8 -11.28 -9.61 -2.11
N HIS A 9 -11.19 -10.92 -1.81
CA HIS A 9 -12.30 -11.76 -1.38
C HIS A 9 -11.93 -12.53 -0.12
N TYR A 10 -12.87 -12.65 0.81
CA TYR A 10 -12.73 -13.40 2.06
C TYR A 10 -13.87 -14.38 2.23
N SER A 11 -13.57 -15.59 2.68
CA SER A 11 -14.58 -16.57 3.09
C SER A 11 -15.10 -16.26 4.50
N ALA A 12 -16.29 -16.76 4.85
CA ALA A 12 -16.83 -16.65 6.22
C ALA A 12 -15.89 -17.22 7.30
N LYS A 13 -15.08 -18.23 6.94
CA LYS A 13 -14.10 -18.84 7.84
C LYS A 13 -12.93 -17.86 8.09
N GLU A 14 -12.39 -17.27 7.02
CA GLU A 14 -11.30 -16.30 7.14
C GLU A 14 -11.74 -15.05 7.91
N LEU A 15 -12.95 -14.53 7.66
CA LEU A 15 -13.49 -13.39 8.41
C LEU A 15 -13.61 -13.69 9.92
N ALA A 16 -14.01 -14.92 10.27
CA ALA A 16 -14.06 -15.37 11.67
C ALA A 16 -12.65 -15.53 12.27
N GLU A 17 -11.69 -16.06 11.51
CA GLU A 17 -10.29 -16.19 11.92
C GLU A 17 -9.62 -14.83 12.15
N LEU A 18 -9.97 -13.81 11.36
CA LEU A 18 -9.52 -12.43 11.56
C LEU A 18 -9.97 -11.85 12.90
N SER A 19 -10.95 -12.47 13.60
CA SER A 19 -11.38 -12.11 14.96
C SER A 19 -11.64 -10.60 15.14
N LEU A 20 -12.31 -9.99 14.15
CA LEU A 20 -12.64 -8.57 14.11
C LEU A 20 -13.64 -8.22 15.23
N ALA A 21 -13.52 -7.06 15.85
CA ALA A 21 -14.38 -6.62 16.95
C ALA A 21 -15.82 -6.42 16.49
N CYS A 22 -16.01 -5.96 15.25
CA CYS A 22 -17.32 -5.75 14.63
C CYS A 22 -17.99 -7.04 14.10
N LEU A 23 -17.35 -8.21 14.24
CA LEU A 23 -17.86 -9.49 13.73
C LEU A 23 -17.84 -10.63 14.75
N PRO A 24 -18.80 -11.57 14.68
CA PRO A 24 -18.75 -12.82 15.40
C PRO A 24 -17.50 -13.62 15.04
N LYS A 25 -16.89 -14.24 16.05
CA LYS A 25 -15.69 -15.09 15.89
C LYS A 25 -16.00 -16.50 15.36
N THR A 26 -17.25 -16.75 14.99
CA THR A 26 -17.71 -18.05 14.49
C THR A 26 -18.18 -17.93 13.04
N LYS A 27 -17.83 -18.90 12.20
CA LYS A 27 -18.28 -18.96 10.79
C LYS A 27 -19.81 -18.81 10.68
N GLN A 28 -20.57 -19.47 11.57
CA GLN A 28 -22.03 -19.40 11.59
C GLN A 28 -22.53 -17.99 11.94
N GLY A 29 -21.91 -17.31 12.90
CA GLY A 29 -22.28 -15.94 13.26
C GLY A 29 -22.01 -14.95 12.14
N VAL A 30 -20.87 -15.08 11.43
CA VAL A 30 -20.56 -14.26 10.25
C VAL A 30 -21.61 -14.47 9.16
N LEU A 31 -21.98 -15.72 8.86
CA LEU A 31 -23.02 -16.02 7.87
C LEU A 31 -24.40 -15.48 8.27
N TYR A 32 -24.75 -15.55 9.55
CA TYR A 32 -25.99 -14.98 10.07
C TYR A 32 -26.02 -13.46 9.90
N GLN A 33 -24.94 -12.78 10.25
CA GLN A 33 -24.82 -11.33 10.08
C GLN A 33 -24.84 -10.91 8.62
N ALA A 34 -24.16 -11.65 7.75
CA ALA A 34 -24.18 -11.44 6.31
C ALA A 34 -25.60 -11.53 5.73
N LYS A 35 -26.39 -12.53 6.18
CA LYS A 35 -27.80 -12.65 5.80
C LYS A 35 -28.65 -11.50 6.35
N LYS A 36 -28.46 -11.14 7.62
CA LYS A 36 -29.20 -10.06 8.30
C LYS A 36 -28.96 -8.70 7.65
N GLN A 37 -27.73 -8.45 7.19
CA GLN A 37 -27.30 -7.19 6.60
C GLN A 37 -27.30 -7.21 5.06
N GLY A 38 -27.74 -8.31 4.43
CA GLY A 38 -27.88 -8.40 2.97
C GLY A 38 -26.57 -8.30 2.20
N TRP A 39 -25.47 -8.86 2.72
CA TRP A 39 -24.18 -8.78 2.05
C TRP A 39 -24.18 -9.54 0.71
N THR A 40 -23.56 -8.96 -0.31
CA THR A 40 -23.39 -9.63 -1.61
C THR A 40 -22.40 -10.79 -1.49
N THR A 41 -22.87 -12.01 -1.75
CA THR A 41 -22.05 -13.22 -1.75
C THR A 41 -21.71 -13.66 -3.17
N HIS A 42 -20.45 -13.99 -3.41
CA HIS A 42 -20.04 -14.73 -4.59
C HIS A 42 -19.93 -16.22 -4.25
N LYS A 43 -20.56 -17.09 -5.04
CA LYS A 43 -20.48 -18.54 -4.86
C LYS A 43 -19.33 -19.08 -5.69
N LYS A 44 -18.41 -19.81 -5.05
CA LYS A 44 -17.36 -20.53 -5.74
C LYS A 44 -17.51 -22.04 -5.50
N VAL A 45 -17.41 -22.83 -6.56
CA VAL A 45 -17.40 -24.29 -6.47
C VAL A 45 -16.03 -24.70 -5.89
N GLY A 46 -16.03 -25.26 -4.70
CA GLY A 46 -14.84 -25.75 -4.00
C GLY A 46 -14.82 -27.27 -3.87
N VAL A 47 -13.69 -27.79 -3.37
CA VAL A 47 -13.51 -29.22 -3.04
C VAL A 47 -14.39 -29.53 -1.83
N GLY A 48 -15.58 -30.11 -2.07
CA GLY A 48 -16.54 -30.51 -1.03
C GLY A 48 -17.76 -29.61 -0.85
N GLY A 49 -18.04 -28.66 -1.76
CA GLY A 49 -19.28 -27.86 -1.76
C GLY A 49 -19.12 -26.41 -2.23
N GLU A 50 -20.22 -25.65 -2.19
CA GLU A 50 -20.23 -24.20 -2.48
C GLU A 50 -19.59 -23.41 -1.32
N ILE A 51 -18.55 -22.63 -1.61
CA ILE A 51 -17.96 -21.67 -0.66
C ILE A 51 -18.52 -20.28 -0.97
N LEU A 52 -19.03 -19.61 0.07
CA LEU A 52 -19.46 -18.22 0.00
C LEU A 52 -18.26 -17.31 0.27
N GLU A 53 -17.92 -16.49 -0.72
CA GLU A 53 -16.90 -15.46 -0.66
C GLU A 53 -17.54 -14.08 -0.61
N PHE A 54 -16.96 -13.19 0.19
CA PHE A 54 -17.37 -11.80 0.36
C PHE A 54 -16.29 -10.88 -0.19
N ALA A 55 -16.66 -10.04 -1.16
CA ALA A 55 -15.76 -9.03 -1.70
C ALA A 55 -15.51 -7.95 -0.64
N LEU A 56 -14.24 -7.61 -0.40
CA LEU A 56 -13.85 -6.58 0.59
C LEU A 56 -14.52 -5.24 0.30
N SER A 57 -14.69 -4.87 -0.97
CA SER A 57 -15.36 -3.63 -1.40
C SER A 57 -16.83 -3.55 -1.02
N ASN A 58 -17.50 -4.69 -0.87
CA ASN A 58 -18.94 -4.77 -0.66
C ASN A 58 -19.30 -5.09 0.81
N LEU A 59 -18.29 -5.24 1.67
CA LEU A 59 -18.50 -5.36 3.11
C LEU A 59 -18.83 -3.98 3.71
N PRO A 60 -19.54 -3.93 4.86
CA PRO A 60 -19.75 -2.69 5.60
C PRO A 60 -18.43 -1.95 5.88
N GLN A 61 -18.48 -0.62 5.83
CA GLN A 61 -17.30 0.25 5.99
C GLN A 61 -16.52 -0.01 7.29
N GLU A 62 -17.24 -0.33 8.36
CA GLU A 62 -16.65 -0.66 9.66
C GLU A 62 -15.75 -1.90 9.57
N ILE A 63 -16.22 -2.95 8.91
CA ILE A 63 -15.47 -4.19 8.67
C ILE A 63 -14.29 -3.93 7.74
N GLN A 64 -14.48 -3.16 6.66
CA GLN A 64 -13.40 -2.79 5.76
C GLN A 64 -12.28 -2.06 6.51
N THR A 65 -12.64 -1.12 7.37
CA THR A 65 -11.69 -0.28 8.11
C THR A 65 -10.92 -1.12 9.12
N GLU A 66 -11.58 -2.04 9.83
CA GLU A 66 -10.90 -2.89 10.80
C GLU A 66 -9.97 -3.91 10.13
N ILE A 67 -10.42 -4.51 9.02
CA ILE A 67 -9.58 -5.37 8.17
C ILE A 67 -8.33 -4.58 7.74
N ARG A 68 -8.51 -3.42 7.11
CA ARG A 68 -7.40 -2.56 6.65
C ARG A 68 -6.48 -2.15 7.80
N SER A 69 -7.04 -1.73 8.94
CA SER A 69 -6.29 -1.31 10.13
C SER A 69 -5.42 -2.43 10.67
N ARG A 70 -5.95 -3.67 10.79
CA ARG A 70 -5.14 -4.83 11.21
C ARG A 70 -4.00 -5.12 10.24
N PHE A 71 -4.24 -5.02 8.94
CA PHE A 71 -3.18 -5.18 7.95
C PHE A 71 -2.15 -4.05 8.02
N MET A 72 -2.56 -2.80 8.25
CA MET A 72 -1.64 -1.68 8.47
C MET A 72 -0.78 -1.91 9.71
N SER A 73 -1.38 -2.30 10.84
CA SER A 73 -0.64 -2.60 12.07
C SER A 73 0.32 -3.78 11.89
N ALA A 74 -0.06 -4.83 11.14
CA ALA A 74 0.84 -5.94 10.84
C ALA A 74 2.04 -5.51 9.97
N VAL A 75 1.86 -4.55 9.05
CA VAL A 75 2.95 -3.96 8.26
C VAL A 75 3.85 -3.06 9.13
N VAL A 76 3.29 -2.40 10.14
CA VAL A 76 4.05 -1.56 11.09
C VAL A 76 4.79 -2.40 12.13
N GLU A 77 4.19 -3.49 12.62
CA GLU A 77 4.80 -4.45 13.56
C GLU A 77 5.83 -5.34 12.88
N ALA A 78 5.69 -5.61 11.58
CA ALA A 78 6.80 -5.98 10.71
C ALA A 78 7.72 -4.76 10.52
N LYS A 79 8.32 -4.31 11.64
CA LYS A 79 9.21 -3.15 11.78
C LYS A 79 9.85 -2.81 10.43
N PRO A 80 9.57 -1.65 9.81
CA PRO A 80 10.64 -1.02 9.06
C PRO A 80 11.79 -0.93 10.05
N LYS A 81 12.92 -1.59 9.75
CA LYS A 81 14.15 -1.47 10.55
C LYS A 81 14.23 -0.01 10.95
N LYS A 82 14.16 0.28 12.27
CA LYS A 82 14.29 1.65 12.79
C LYS A 82 15.44 2.25 12.00
N LEU A 83 15.15 3.24 11.15
CA LEU A 83 16.22 3.98 10.50
C LEU A 83 17.11 4.44 11.65
N PRO A 84 18.44 4.30 11.55
CA PRO A 84 19.33 4.71 12.62
C PRO A 84 18.92 6.11 13.06
N ALA A 85 18.43 6.25 14.30
CA ALA A 85 18.03 7.53 14.86
C ALA A 85 19.26 8.42 15.15
N VAL A 86 20.45 7.87 14.91
CA VAL A 86 21.69 8.61 14.85
C VAL A 86 21.70 9.29 13.48
N ARG A 87 21.49 10.61 13.46
CA ARG A 87 22.16 11.46 12.48
C ARG A 87 23.65 11.24 12.74
N ALA A 88 24.21 10.17 12.21
CA ALA A 88 25.65 10.07 12.14
C ALA A 88 26.05 11.29 11.33
N GLU A 89 26.90 12.14 11.88
CA GLU A 89 27.60 13.13 11.07
C GLU A 89 28.33 12.31 10.01
N VAL A 90 27.68 12.17 8.85
CA VAL A 90 28.25 11.43 7.74
C VAL A 90 29.39 12.29 7.27
N ASP A 91 30.62 11.80 7.45
CA ASP A 91 31.79 12.45 6.88
C ASP A 91 31.66 12.46 5.36
N VAL A 92 31.17 13.60 4.84
CA VAL A 92 30.96 13.82 3.41
C VAL A 92 32.26 13.76 2.62
N GLY A 93 33.41 13.95 3.29
CA GLY A 93 34.75 13.88 2.70
C GLY A 93 35.19 12.45 2.37
N ASN A 94 34.68 11.44 3.08
CA ASN A 94 35.07 10.03 2.92
C ASN A 94 33.99 9.17 2.23
N LEU A 95 33.05 9.81 1.51
CA LEU A 95 32.04 9.11 0.74
C LEU A 95 32.63 8.51 -0.54
N THR A 96 32.31 7.24 -0.79
CA THR A 96 32.62 6.61 -2.09
C THR A 96 31.80 7.26 -3.22
N THR A 97 32.32 7.24 -4.45
CA THR A 97 31.62 7.77 -5.64
C THR A 97 30.21 7.20 -5.78
N LYS A 98 30.04 5.90 -5.52
CA LYS A 98 28.73 5.24 -5.55
C LYS A 98 27.75 5.79 -4.52
N GLN A 99 28.22 6.09 -3.30
CA GLN A 99 27.37 6.68 -2.27
C GLN A 99 26.94 8.10 -2.64
N ARG A 100 27.84 8.86 -3.28
CA ARG A 100 27.54 10.20 -3.80
C ARG A 100 26.49 10.14 -4.90
N GLU A 101 26.68 9.29 -5.91
CA GLU A 101 25.71 9.08 -7.00
C GLU A 101 24.32 8.69 -6.48
N ILE A 102 24.24 7.80 -5.50
CA ILE A 102 22.97 7.40 -4.87
C ILE A 102 22.33 8.58 -4.14
N ALA A 103 23.11 9.37 -3.41
CA ALA A 103 22.63 10.55 -2.70
C ALA A 103 22.13 11.62 -3.66
N ASP A 104 22.89 11.92 -4.71
CA ASP A 104 22.52 12.89 -5.76
C ASP A 104 21.24 12.46 -6.47
N ALA A 105 21.11 11.17 -6.80
CA ALA A 105 19.90 10.62 -7.40
C ALA A 105 18.66 10.75 -6.50
N ARG A 106 18.82 10.53 -5.18
CA ARG A 106 17.72 10.75 -4.22
C ARG A 106 17.37 12.23 -4.08
N MET A 107 18.37 13.10 -4.08
CA MET A 107 18.16 14.55 -4.00
C MET A 107 17.45 15.09 -5.23
N ALA A 108 17.77 14.60 -6.43
CA ALA A 108 17.08 14.97 -7.65
C ALA A 108 15.58 14.60 -7.62
N LEU A 109 15.25 13.41 -7.10
CA LEU A 109 13.84 13.00 -6.92
C LEU A 109 13.11 13.88 -5.89
N VAL A 110 13.79 14.28 -4.80
CA VAL A 110 13.22 15.20 -3.81
C VAL A 110 13.02 16.59 -4.42
N ALA A 111 13.97 17.10 -5.20
CA ALA A 111 13.85 18.38 -5.89
C ALA A 111 12.62 18.39 -6.81
N TYR A 112 12.39 17.32 -7.57
CA TYR A 112 11.19 17.20 -8.39
C TYR A 112 9.89 17.22 -7.58
N VAL A 113 9.86 16.57 -6.41
CA VAL A 113 8.70 16.64 -5.50
C VAL A 113 8.50 18.07 -4.97
N LEU A 114 9.58 18.80 -4.67
CA LEU A 114 9.51 20.19 -4.22
C LEU A 114 9.02 21.14 -5.32
N GLU A 115 9.37 20.91 -6.58
CA GLU A 115 8.80 21.64 -7.72
C GLU A 115 7.28 21.43 -7.82
N LEU A 116 6.84 20.18 -7.66
CA LEU A 116 5.41 19.85 -7.63
C LEU A 116 4.69 20.49 -6.43
N GLU A 117 5.37 20.65 -5.28
CA GLU A 117 4.80 21.32 -4.10
C GLU A 117 4.38 22.78 -4.36
N GLY A 118 4.92 23.43 -5.41
CA GLY A 118 4.48 24.76 -5.83
C GLY A 118 3.04 24.81 -6.35
N SER A 119 2.49 23.67 -6.81
CA SER A 119 1.14 23.57 -7.39
C SER A 119 0.20 22.65 -6.61
N MET A 120 0.72 21.75 -5.78
CA MET A 120 -0.09 20.79 -5.02
C MET A 120 0.50 20.46 -3.66
N SER A 121 -0.32 19.95 -2.73
CA SER A 121 0.19 19.52 -1.42
C SER A 121 1.26 18.42 -1.54
N ARG A 122 2.22 18.36 -0.61
CA ARG A 122 3.28 17.32 -0.54
C ARG A 122 2.77 15.90 -0.73
N ILE A 123 1.67 15.55 -0.06
CA ILE A 123 1.07 14.21 -0.17
C ILE A 123 0.62 13.96 -1.61
N LYS A 124 -0.06 14.94 -2.22
CA LYS A 124 -0.53 14.85 -3.61
C LYS A 124 0.64 14.76 -4.61
N ALA A 125 1.71 15.53 -4.41
CA ALA A 125 2.93 15.49 -5.23
C ALA A 125 3.61 14.12 -5.19
N ILE A 126 3.78 13.55 -3.99
CA ILE A 126 4.35 12.21 -3.81
C ILE A 126 3.47 11.14 -4.48
N THR A 127 2.15 11.21 -4.28
CA THR A 127 1.21 10.27 -4.90
C THR A 127 1.24 10.37 -6.43
N TYR A 128 1.29 11.59 -6.97
CA TYR A 128 1.39 11.84 -8.41
C TYR A 128 2.66 11.21 -9.00
N LEU A 129 3.83 11.48 -8.40
CA LEU A 129 5.10 10.90 -8.84
C LEU A 129 5.08 9.36 -8.82
N CYS A 130 4.48 8.76 -7.79
CA CYS A 130 4.35 7.31 -7.70
C CYS A 130 3.39 6.73 -8.76
N ASN A 131 2.35 7.46 -9.15
CA ASN A 131 1.43 7.04 -10.20
C ASN A 131 2.10 7.10 -11.58
N LEU A 132 2.86 8.17 -11.87
CA LEU A 132 3.69 8.24 -13.09
C LEU A 132 4.65 7.04 -13.18
N ALA A 133 5.27 6.66 -12.05
CA ALA A 133 6.17 5.52 -11.98
C ALA A 133 5.49 4.17 -12.25
N LYS A 134 4.19 4.03 -11.94
CA LYS A 134 3.39 2.83 -12.19
C LYS A 134 2.90 2.75 -13.63
N GLN A 135 2.50 3.90 -14.18
CA GLN A 135 1.99 4.02 -15.55
C GLN A 135 3.12 3.99 -16.59
N GLY A 136 4.37 4.18 -16.17
CA GLY A 136 5.52 4.24 -17.08
C GLY A 136 5.64 5.58 -17.81
N GLU A 137 4.91 6.59 -17.36
CA GLU A 137 4.88 7.96 -17.92
C GLU A 137 5.90 8.89 -17.27
N MET A 138 6.79 8.33 -16.43
CA MET A 138 7.84 9.10 -15.81
C MET A 138 8.89 9.54 -16.85
N PRO A 139 9.36 10.80 -16.80
CA PRO A 139 10.45 11.26 -17.66
C PRO A 139 11.65 10.30 -17.65
N PRO A 140 12.26 10.00 -18.81
CA PRO A 140 13.34 9.00 -18.90
C PRO A 140 14.51 9.24 -17.94
N HIS A 141 14.88 10.52 -17.75
CA HIS A 141 15.94 10.91 -16.83
C HIS A 141 15.60 10.60 -15.36
N LEU A 142 14.34 10.74 -14.94
CA LEU A 142 13.91 10.39 -13.59
C LEU A 142 13.91 8.87 -13.38
N VAL A 143 13.52 8.09 -14.41
CA VAL A 143 13.55 6.61 -14.35
C VAL A 143 14.95 6.08 -14.09
N GLU A 144 15.96 6.65 -14.75
CA GLU A 144 17.36 6.32 -14.51
C GLU A 144 17.79 6.68 -13.08
N LEU A 145 17.42 7.87 -12.60
CA LEU A 145 17.69 8.29 -11.22
C LEU A 145 17.00 7.40 -10.19
N VAL A 146 15.78 6.89 -10.47
CA VAL A 146 15.11 5.91 -9.61
C VAL A 146 15.94 4.64 -9.49
N ALA A 147 16.48 4.14 -10.61
CA ALA A 147 17.32 2.93 -10.62
C ALA A 147 18.59 3.12 -9.79
N VAL A 148 19.26 4.27 -9.92
CA VAL A 148 20.45 4.64 -9.15
C VAL A 148 20.11 4.79 -7.66
N ALA A 149 19.06 5.54 -7.32
CA ALA A 149 18.63 5.81 -5.94
C ALA A 149 18.25 4.53 -5.15
N ASN A 150 17.70 3.54 -5.84
CA ASN A 150 17.32 2.25 -5.27
C ASN A 150 18.52 1.34 -4.96
N ALA A 151 19.69 1.59 -5.57
CA ALA A 151 20.97 0.93 -5.27
C ALA A 151 20.94 -0.62 -5.28
N LYS A 152 19.96 -1.25 -5.91
CA LYS A 152 19.79 -2.72 -5.97
C LYS A 152 19.30 -3.19 -7.34
N LYS A 153 20.01 -4.16 -7.91
CA LYS A 153 19.81 -4.81 -9.23
C LYS A 153 18.51 -5.61 -9.43
N THR A 154 17.44 -5.38 -8.66
CA THR A 154 16.16 -6.04 -8.93
C THR A 154 15.29 -5.11 -9.77
N ALA A 155 15.24 -5.35 -11.08
CA ALA A 155 14.55 -4.55 -12.10
C ALA A 155 13.03 -4.33 -11.88
N LYS A 156 12.44 -4.91 -10.82
CA LYS A 156 11.00 -4.84 -10.52
C LYS A 156 10.63 -3.79 -9.47
N ARG A 157 11.60 -3.09 -8.86
CA ARG A 157 11.32 -2.10 -7.80
C ARG A 157 11.10 -0.71 -8.37
N THR A 158 9.87 -0.21 -8.23
CA THR A 158 9.47 1.17 -8.55
C THR A 158 9.34 2.01 -7.26
N ILE A 159 9.19 3.33 -7.39
CA ILE A 159 8.90 4.21 -6.26
C ILE A 159 7.47 3.95 -5.79
N VAL A 160 7.30 3.73 -4.49
CA VAL A 160 5.99 3.55 -3.86
C VAL A 160 5.87 4.48 -2.65
N PRO A 161 4.69 5.04 -2.37
CA PRO A 161 4.50 5.84 -1.19
C PRO A 161 4.49 4.93 0.04
N ILE A 162 5.15 5.36 1.13
CA ILE A 162 5.17 4.62 2.41
C ILE A 162 3.75 4.52 3.00
N PHE A 163 2.90 5.50 2.69
CA PHE A 163 1.48 5.51 2.99
C PHE A 163 0.74 5.47 1.65
N SER A 164 0.21 4.31 1.26
CA SER A 164 -0.74 4.25 0.15
C SER A 164 -2.14 4.30 0.75
N PRO A 165 -2.78 5.47 0.92
CA PRO A 165 -4.21 5.48 1.10
C PRO A 165 -4.79 4.86 -0.17
N ILE A 166 -5.55 3.78 -0.02
CA ILE A 166 -6.38 3.27 -1.10
C ILE A 166 -7.44 4.34 -1.32
N MET A 167 -7.12 5.32 -2.16
CA MET A 167 -8.11 6.23 -2.72
C MET A 167 -8.80 5.47 -3.85
N PRO A 168 -10.14 5.34 -3.86
CA PRO A 168 -10.85 5.05 -5.09
C PRO A 168 -10.52 6.16 -6.08
N ASP A 169 -10.42 5.83 -7.38
CA ASP A 169 -10.15 6.77 -8.47
C ASP A 169 -10.80 8.13 -8.18
N PHE A 170 -9.97 9.11 -7.85
CA PHE A 170 -10.44 10.48 -7.76
C PHE A 170 -10.53 10.96 -9.20
N PRO A 171 -11.75 11.19 -9.74
CA PRO A 171 -11.87 11.73 -11.08
C PRO A 171 -11.11 13.05 -11.10
N LEU A 172 -10.27 13.25 -12.10
CA LEU A 172 -9.74 14.57 -12.44
C LEU A 172 -10.94 15.42 -12.89
N ASP A 173 -11.73 15.93 -11.93
CA ASP A 173 -12.72 16.94 -12.24
C ASP A 173 -11.95 18.22 -12.56
N SER A 174 -11.87 18.49 -13.87
CA SER A 174 -11.42 19.75 -14.41
C SER A 174 -12.43 20.81 -14.01
N ARG A 175 -12.05 21.65 -13.05
CA ARG A 175 -12.71 22.93 -12.81
C ARG A 175 -11.66 24.01 -12.73
N ASP A 176 -11.28 24.47 -13.91
CA ASP A 176 -11.09 25.90 -14.16
C ASP A 176 -12.40 26.43 -14.77
#